data_AF-A0A0R3UKM7-F1
#
_entry.id   AF-A0A0R3UKM7-F1
#
_cell.length_a   1.000
_cell.length_b   1.000
_cell.length_c   1.000
_cell.angle_alpha   90.00
_cell.angle_beta   90.00
_cell.angle_gamma   90.00
#
_symmetry.space_group_name_H-M   'P 1'
#
loop_
_entity.id
_entity.type
_entity.pdbx_description
1 polymer ?
#
loop_
_entity_poly.entity_id
_entity_poly.type
_entity_poly.pdbx_seq_one_letter_code
_entity_poly.pdbx_strand_id
1 'polypeptide(L)'
;MNTAKLVNLVAVATAVTFLIIVLAIGTGICRNILECDNKAMRIYGILLLVAAIFLVATTITYFVSFFKNPVWLRIAYLVTATFGLLFCFAGTLVLPYMEAALWGQWLATVAATLALTFAISVSISLSHKSK
;
A
#
# COMPACT_ATOMS: atom_id res chain seq x y z
N MET A 1 22.01 12.98 -2.39
CA MET A 1 20.94 12.03 -2.02
C MET A 1 20.65 11.15 -3.23
N ASN A 2 20.58 9.83 -3.08
CA ASN A 2 20.42 8.94 -4.24
C ASN A 2 19.01 9.09 -4.82
N THR A 3 18.87 9.56 -6.05
CA THR A 3 17.57 9.86 -6.71
C THR A 3 16.61 8.68 -6.66
N ALA A 4 17.12 7.46 -6.84
CA ALA A 4 16.33 6.22 -6.72
C ALA A 4 15.67 6.04 -5.34
N LYS A 5 16.35 6.42 -4.24
CA LYS A 5 15.74 6.37 -2.90
C LYS A 5 14.60 7.38 -2.76
N LEU A 6 14.76 8.57 -3.30
CA LEU A 6 13.71 9.59 -3.24
C LEU A 6 12.47 9.15 -4.04
N VAL A 7 12.67 8.62 -5.25
CA VAL A 7 11.58 8.11 -6.09
C VAL A 7 10.81 7.00 -5.38
N ASN A 8 11.50 6.06 -4.74
CA ASN A 8 10.88 4.98 -3.98
C ASN A 8 10.07 5.48 -2.77
N LEU A 9 10.55 6.50 -2.07
CA LEU A 9 9.80 7.13 -0.97
C LEU A 9 8.52 7.79 -1.48
N VAL A 10 8.60 8.52 -2.60
CA VAL A 10 7.43 9.16 -3.23
C VAL A 10 6.45 8.11 -3.73
N ALA A 11 6.91 7.01 -4.33
CA ALA A 11 6.06 5.92 -4.82
C ALA A 11 5.25 5.27 -3.68
N VAL A 12 5.88 4.97 -2.53
CA VAL A 12 5.17 4.40 -1.39
C VAL A 12 4.25 5.42 -0.72
N ALA A 13 4.66 6.68 -0.58
CA ALA A 13 3.81 7.72 -0.01
C ALA A 13 2.57 8.01 -0.88
N THR A 14 2.73 7.99 -2.20
CA THR A 14 1.60 8.13 -3.14
C THR A 14 0.65 6.93 -3.05
N ALA A 15 1.18 5.70 -2.96
CA ALA A 15 0.36 4.51 -2.74
C ALA A 15 -0.49 4.61 -1.45
N VAL A 16 0.11 5.05 -0.34
CA VAL A 16 -0.59 5.32 0.92
C VAL A 16 -1.70 6.34 0.72
N THR A 17 -1.39 7.45 0.05
CA THR A 17 -2.33 8.55 -0.16
C THR A 17 -3.55 8.08 -0.95
N PHE A 18 -3.35 7.28 -1.99
CA PHE A 18 -4.45 6.70 -2.75
C PHE A 18 -5.35 5.79 -1.90
N LEU A 19 -4.78 4.94 -1.04
CA LEU A 19 -5.59 4.11 -0.14
C LEU A 19 -6.40 4.93 0.86
N ILE A 20 -5.81 5.98 1.42
CA ILE A 20 -6.52 6.88 2.35
C ILE A 20 -7.66 7.59 1.64
N ILE A 21 -7.44 8.04 0.39
CA ILE A 21 -8.49 8.65 -0.43
C ILE A 21 -9.64 7.68 -0.67
N VAL A 22 -9.35 6.41 -1.02
CA VAL A 22 -10.38 5.38 -1.20
C VAL A 22 -11.19 5.16 0.07
N LEU A 23 -10.52 5.07 1.22
CA LEU A 23 -11.18 4.89 2.51
C LEU A 23 -12.03 6.12 2.90
N ALA A 24 -11.58 7.33 2.56
CA ALA A 24 -12.25 8.57 2.93
C ALA A 24 -13.45 8.92 2.03
N ILE A 25 -13.35 8.68 0.72
CA ILE A 25 -14.44 8.95 -0.23
C ILE A 25 -15.58 7.92 -0.07
N GLY A 26 -15.23 6.68 0.30
CA GLY A 26 -16.18 5.59 0.40
C GLY A 26 -16.53 4.98 -0.96
N THR A 27 -17.63 4.20 -1.00
CA THR A 27 -18.16 3.61 -2.25
C THR A 27 -19.54 4.21 -2.56
N GLY A 28 -20.02 4.03 -3.79
CA GLY A 28 -21.33 4.54 -4.21
C GLY A 28 -22.49 4.04 -3.33
N ILE A 29 -22.34 2.85 -2.76
CA ILE A 29 -23.33 2.21 -1.87
C ILE A 29 -23.24 2.74 -0.43
N CYS A 30 -22.05 3.16 0.02
CA CYS A 30 -21.80 3.45 1.43
C CYS A 30 -20.87 4.65 1.60
N ARG A 31 -21.39 5.70 2.26
CA ARG A 31 -20.64 6.92 2.63
C ARG A 31 -19.48 6.64 3.59
N ASN A 32 -19.61 5.61 4.42
CA ASN A 32 -18.54 5.06 5.24
C ASN A 32 -18.47 3.55 5.03
N ILE A 33 -17.36 3.07 4.44
CA ILE A 33 -17.17 1.65 4.11
C ILE A 33 -17.18 0.78 5.38
N LEU A 34 -16.74 1.34 6.52
CA LEU A 34 -16.70 0.63 7.81
C LEU A 34 -18.08 0.43 8.43
N GLU A 35 -19.02 1.32 8.15
CA GLU A 35 -20.40 1.27 8.67
C GLU A 35 -21.38 0.60 7.71
N CYS A 36 -20.90 0.21 6.53
CA CYS A 36 -21.72 -0.44 5.51
C CYS A 36 -22.37 -1.72 6.06
N ASP A 37 -23.67 -1.91 5.76
CA ASP A 37 -24.45 -3.08 6.20
C ASP A 37 -24.04 -4.34 5.41
N ASN A 38 -23.55 -4.15 4.18
CA ASN A 38 -22.96 -5.22 3.40
C ASN A 38 -21.60 -5.65 3.99
N LYS A 39 -21.58 -6.85 4.58
CA LYS A 39 -20.40 -7.46 5.19
C LYS A 39 -19.19 -7.51 4.26
N ALA A 40 -19.38 -7.74 2.96
CA ALA A 40 -18.28 -7.81 2.00
C ALA A 40 -17.60 -6.45 1.80
N MET A 41 -18.38 -5.38 1.72
CA MET A 41 -17.85 -4.01 1.63
C MET A 41 -17.12 -3.62 2.92
N ARG A 42 -17.64 -4.02 4.08
CA ARG A 42 -16.95 -3.81 5.36
C ARG A 42 -15.60 -4.54 5.41
N ILE A 43 -15.55 -5.79 4.95
CA ILE A 43 -14.29 -6.57 4.85
C ILE A 43 -13.31 -5.90 3.89
N TYR A 44 -13.77 -5.42 2.74
CA TYR A 44 -12.96 -4.64 1.80
C TYR A 44 -12.33 -3.41 2.47
N GLY A 45 -13.13 -2.59 3.17
CA GLY A 45 -12.64 -1.41 3.87
C GLY A 45 -11.62 -1.75 4.96
N ILE A 46 -11.86 -2.80 5.73
CA ILE A 46 -10.92 -3.27 6.77
C ILE A 46 -9.60 -3.71 6.13
N LEU A 47 -9.65 -4.48 5.04
CA LEU A 47 -8.44 -4.94 4.33
C LEU A 47 -7.62 -3.76 3.80
N LEU A 48 -8.28 -2.75 3.20
CA LEU A 48 -7.58 -1.55 2.73
C LEU A 48 -7.05 -0.69 3.87
N LEU A 49 -7.75 -0.61 4.99
CA LEU A 49 -7.27 0.09 6.18
C LEU A 49 -6.00 -0.56 6.73
N VAL A 50 -6.00 -1.89 6.87
CA VAL A 50 -4.83 -2.66 7.30
C VAL A 50 -3.68 -2.47 6.30
N ALA A 51 -3.97 -2.52 5.00
CA ALA A 51 -2.98 -2.26 3.96
C ALA A 51 -2.35 -0.86 4.10
N ALA A 52 -3.18 0.18 4.31
CA ALA A 52 -2.72 1.54 4.50
C ALA A 52 -1.81 1.67 5.74
N ILE A 53 -2.16 1.04 6.87
CA ILE A 53 -1.33 1.03 8.07
C ILE A 53 0.06 0.44 7.78
N PHE A 54 0.12 -0.70 7.09
CA PHE A 54 1.40 -1.32 6.73
C PHE A 54 2.22 -0.44 5.79
N LEU A 55 1.61 0.17 4.77
CA LEU A 55 2.33 1.06 3.84
C LEU A 55 2.75 2.38 4.50
N VAL A 56 2.00 2.91 5.47
CA VAL A 56 2.43 4.05 6.31
C VAL A 56 3.67 3.66 7.11
N ALA A 57 3.64 2.50 7.77
CA ALA A 57 4.80 1.98 8.49
C ALA A 57 6.01 1.78 7.57
N THR A 58 5.81 1.28 6.34
CA THR A 58 6.83 1.21 5.29
C THR A 58 7.38 2.60 4.95
N THR A 59 6.51 3.60 4.76
CA THR A 59 6.93 4.98 4.43
C THR A 59 7.84 5.54 5.52
N ILE A 60 7.43 5.41 6.79
CA ILE A 60 8.17 5.90 7.94
C ILE A 60 9.52 5.18 8.08
N THR A 61 9.51 3.84 8.05
CA THR A 61 10.73 3.04 8.18
C THR A 61 11.70 3.27 7.01
N TYR A 62 11.18 3.46 5.79
CA TYR A 62 11.98 3.80 4.63
C TYR A 62 12.55 5.22 4.71
N PHE A 63 11.79 6.19 5.22
CA PHE A 63 12.29 7.55 5.50
C PHE A 63 13.41 7.54 6.53
N VAL A 64 13.25 6.80 7.64
CA VAL A 64 14.30 6.63 8.66
C VAL A 64 15.59 6.02 8.05
N SER A 65 15.45 5.18 7.01
CA SER A 65 16.59 4.59 6.29
C SER A 65 17.49 5.62 5.56
N PHE A 66 17.05 6.87 5.42
CA PHE A 66 17.89 7.96 4.91
C PHE A 66 18.95 8.39 5.93
N PHE A 67 18.62 8.34 7.23
CA PHE A 67 19.50 8.78 8.31
C PHE A 67 20.29 7.62 8.92
N LYS A 68 19.65 6.47 9.11
CA LYS A 68 20.26 5.26 9.68
C LYS A 68 19.89 4.07 8.79
N ASN A 69 20.89 3.39 8.21
CA ASN A 69 20.65 2.31 7.25
C ASN A 69 21.14 0.92 7.74
N PRO A 70 20.76 0.47 8.96
CA PRO A 70 21.08 -0.87 9.42
C PRO A 70 20.30 -1.91 8.60
N VAL A 71 20.88 -3.10 8.46
CA VAL A 71 20.31 -4.20 7.66
C VAL A 71 18.89 -4.57 8.12
N TRP A 72 18.64 -4.55 9.43
CA TRP A 72 17.32 -4.83 10.02
C TRP A 72 16.22 -3.86 9.57
N LEU A 73 16.52 -2.57 9.42
CA LEU A 73 15.57 -1.59 8.90
C LEU A 73 15.17 -1.90 7.46
N ARG A 74 16.11 -2.49 6.68
CA ARG A 74 15.82 -2.90 5.31
C ARG A 74 14.87 -4.07 5.20
N ILE A 75 15.06 -5.06 6.06
CA ILE A 75 14.15 -6.20 6.14
C ILE A 75 12.78 -5.71 6.61
N ALA A 76 12.73 -4.81 7.60
CA ALA A 76 11.48 -4.29 8.15
C ALA A 76 10.63 -3.54 7.11
N TYR A 77 11.20 -2.59 6.36
CA TYR A 77 10.42 -1.88 5.33
C TYR A 77 10.01 -2.81 4.18
N LEU A 78 10.77 -3.87 3.88
CA LEU A 78 10.45 -4.81 2.82
C LEU A 78 9.29 -5.73 3.23
N VAL A 79 9.35 -6.28 4.44
CA VAL A 79 8.30 -7.12 5.01
C VAL A 79 7.00 -6.34 5.12
N THR A 80 7.03 -5.14 5.71
CA THR A 80 5.84 -4.29 5.84
C THR A 80 5.26 -3.90 4.48
N ALA A 81 6.09 -3.58 3.49
CA ALA A 81 5.62 -3.27 2.14
C ALA A 81 4.91 -4.47 1.50
N THR A 82 5.48 -5.66 1.67
CA THR A 82 4.93 -6.91 1.13
C THR A 82 3.58 -7.23 1.77
N PHE A 83 3.44 -7.09 3.09
CA PHE A 83 2.16 -7.25 3.77
C PHE A 83 1.13 -6.22 3.31
N GLY A 84 1.49 -4.94 3.26
CA GLY A 84 0.59 -3.89 2.76
C GLY A 84 0.09 -4.16 1.34
N LEU A 85 0.96 -4.68 0.49
CA LEU A 85 0.64 -5.06 -0.88
C LEU A 85 -0.27 -6.30 -0.97
N LEU A 86 -0.04 -7.32 -0.16
CA LEU A 86 -0.92 -8.50 -0.08
C LEU A 86 -2.33 -8.12 0.39
N PHE A 87 -2.43 -7.24 1.39
CA PHE A 87 -3.73 -6.74 1.86
C PHE A 87 -4.42 -5.84 0.83
N CYS A 88 -3.68 -5.04 0.06
CA CYS A 88 -4.24 -4.31 -1.09
C CYS A 88 -4.84 -5.27 -2.11
N PHE A 89 -4.10 -6.31 -2.50
CA PHE A 89 -4.59 -7.28 -3.47
C PHE A 89 -5.82 -8.03 -2.96
N ALA A 90 -5.77 -8.50 -1.72
CA ALA A 90 -6.92 -9.13 -1.06
C ALA A 90 -8.15 -8.22 -1.08
N GLY A 91 -7.99 -6.93 -0.75
CA GLY A 91 -9.07 -5.95 -0.86
C GLY A 91 -9.59 -5.80 -2.30
N THR A 92 -8.70 -5.58 -3.27
CA THR A 92 -9.10 -5.43 -4.69
C THR A 92 -9.80 -6.65 -5.27
N LEU A 93 -9.55 -7.86 -4.76
CA LEU A 93 -10.23 -9.09 -5.19
C LEU A 93 -11.66 -9.23 -4.65
N VAL A 94 -12.00 -8.55 -3.56
CA VAL A 94 -13.36 -8.59 -2.97
C VAL A 94 -14.35 -7.74 -3.76
N LEU A 95 -13.91 -6.63 -4.34
CA LEU A 95 -14.79 -5.64 -5.00
C LEU A 95 -15.41 -6.03 -6.36
N PRO A 96 -14.72 -6.70 -7.30
CA PRO A 96 -15.28 -6.98 -8.64
C PRO A 96 -16.51 -7.90 -8.61
N TYR A 97 -16.75 -8.58 -7.49
CA TYR A 97 -17.95 -9.39 -7.28
C TYR A 97 -19.17 -8.57 -6.82
N MET A 98 -18.99 -7.28 -6.51
CA MET A 98 -20.01 -6.43 -5.88
C MET A 98 -20.37 -5.21 -6.72
N GLU A 99 -19.40 -4.50 -7.31
CA GLU A 99 -19.65 -3.35 -8.22
C GLU A 99 -18.56 -3.21 -9.27
N ALA A 100 -18.94 -3.22 -10.56
CA ALA A 100 -18.01 -3.21 -11.69
C ALA A 100 -17.46 -1.81 -12.07
N ALA A 101 -18.01 -0.74 -11.50
CA ALA A 101 -17.74 0.63 -11.94
C ALA A 101 -17.41 1.55 -10.76
N LEU A 102 -16.22 1.43 -10.16
CA LEU A 102 -15.82 2.35 -9.11
C LEU A 102 -14.34 2.74 -9.15
N TRP A 103 -14.14 4.05 -9.03
CA TRP A 103 -12.86 4.70 -8.72
C TRP A 103 -12.16 4.06 -7.51
N GLY A 104 -12.91 3.53 -6.53
CA GLY A 104 -12.36 2.80 -5.38
C GLY A 104 -11.52 1.58 -5.76
N GLN A 105 -11.95 0.81 -6.76
CA GLN A 105 -11.17 -0.33 -7.27
C GLN A 105 -9.93 0.15 -8.01
N TRP A 106 -10.10 1.15 -8.89
CA TRP A 106 -9.03 1.67 -9.73
C TRP A 106 -7.90 2.29 -8.91
N LEU A 107 -8.24 3.11 -7.91
CA LEU A 107 -7.28 3.74 -7.01
C LEU A 107 -6.56 2.72 -6.12
N ALA A 108 -7.26 1.69 -5.63
CA ALA A 108 -6.65 0.61 -4.87
C ALA A 108 -5.69 -0.23 -5.73
N THR A 109 -6.02 -0.49 -6.99
CA THR A 109 -5.13 -1.18 -7.94
C THR A 109 -3.89 -0.34 -8.24
N VAL A 110 -4.04 0.97 -8.50
CA VAL A 110 -2.91 1.89 -8.72
C VAL A 110 -2.00 1.92 -7.49
N ALA A 111 -2.58 1.99 -6.28
CA ALA A 111 -1.82 1.92 -5.03
C ALA A 111 -1.02 0.61 -4.91
N ALA A 112 -1.64 -0.53 -5.24
CA ALA A 112 -0.97 -1.83 -5.23
C ALA A 112 0.19 -1.89 -6.24
N THR A 113 0.01 -1.34 -7.45
CA THR A 113 1.07 -1.28 -8.47
C THR A 113 2.25 -0.43 -8.01
N LEU A 114 1.99 0.74 -7.42
CA LEU A 114 3.03 1.62 -6.88
C LEU A 114 3.80 0.93 -5.73
N ALA A 115 3.08 0.28 -4.80
CA ALA A 115 3.70 -0.51 -3.75
C ALA A 115 4.54 -1.68 -4.30
N LEU A 116 4.11 -2.30 -5.42
CA LEU A 116 4.83 -3.39 -6.08
C LEU A 116 6.15 -2.89 -6.68
N THR A 117 6.11 -1.77 -7.40
CA THR A 117 7.31 -1.17 -7.99
C THR A 117 8.34 -0.80 -6.92
N PHE A 118 7.89 -0.29 -5.78
CA PHE A 118 8.75 -0.07 -4.62
C PHE A 118 9.37 -1.37 -4.10
N ALA A 119 8.55 -2.39 -3.84
CA ALA A 119 9.03 -3.66 -3.31
C ALA A 119 10.07 -4.32 -4.24
N ILE A 120 9.84 -4.30 -5.56
CA ILE A 120 10.78 -4.80 -6.57
C ILE A 120 12.08 -3.98 -6.57
N SER A 121 11.99 -2.65 -6.65
CA SER A 121 13.16 -1.76 -6.68
C SER A 121 14.07 -1.96 -5.46
N VAL A 122 13.44 -2.05 -4.28
CA VAL A 122 14.13 -2.27 -3.01
C VAL A 122 14.74 -3.68 -2.95
N SER A 123 14.06 -4.70 -3.46
CA SER A 123 14.56 -6.08 -3.51
C SER A 123 15.80 -6.21 -4.40
N ILE A 124 15.78 -5.56 -5.58
CA ILE A 124 16.92 -5.54 -6.50
C ILE A 124 18.11 -4.83 -5.85
N SER A 125 17.87 -3.70 -5.17
CA SER A 125 18.93 -2.98 -4.45
C SER A 125 19.57 -3.79 -3.32
N LEU A 126 18.87 -4.76 -2.73
CA LEU A 126 19.43 -5.68 -1.74
C LEU A 126 20.33 -6.73 -2.40
N SER A 127 19.88 -7.32 -3.51
CA SER A 127 20.64 -8.32 -4.26
C SER A 127 21.98 -7.76 -4.77
N HIS A 128 21.99 -6.52 -5.27
CA HIS A 128 23.19 -5.88 -5.83
C HIS A 128 24.24 -5.46 -4.78
N LYS A 129 23.88 -5.40 -3.50
CA LYS A 129 24.79 -5.11 -2.38
C LYS A 129 25.38 -6.36 -1.72
N SER A 130 24.87 -7.54 -2.08
CA SER A 130 25.32 -8.83 -1.55
C SER A 130 26.37 -9.51 -2.46
N LYS A 131 26.71 -8.89 -3.59
CA LYS A 131 27.87 -9.20 -4.44
C LYS A 131 28.94 -8.15 -4.20
#